data_AF-A0A803M435-F1
#
_entry.id   AF-A0A803M435-F1
#
_cell.length_a   1.000
_cell.length_b   1.000
_cell.length_c   1.000
_cell.angle_alpha   90.00
_cell.angle_beta   90.00
_cell.angle_gamma   90.00
#
_symmetry.space_group_name_H-M   'P 1'
#
loop_
_entity.id
_entity.type
_entity.pdbx_description
1 polymer ?
#
loop_
_entity_poly.entity_id
_entity_poly.type
_entity_poly.pdbx_seq_one_letter_code
_entity_poly.pdbx_strand_id
1 'polypeptide(L)'
;MNLKLSKMACGNLYLLLIILFGLSLNVNGHLSPNFYSSICPKALSIVKQEIAKAIKNEARVGASLLRLHFHDCFVNGCDGSILLDDTSTFKSEKSANPNKNSARGFGVVDNIKASLEKACPGVVSCADILAIASRDAVVHYGGPTWKVRLGRRDSFTANRSAANAFIPQPKFNLSNLTSSFAAVGLSFKDMVVLSEGKLSPNYYASTCPNALVIVKEGIKDAIRKEARVGASILRLHFHDCFVNGCDGSILLDDTPTFKSEKTAAPNNNSARGFEVVDHIKAKLEKACPGAVSCADILAIIARDAVVYYGGPTWKVRLGRRDSLTANQSAANVFIPQPTFDVSNLTSSFAAVGLSFKDMVVLSGGHTVGLARCATFRTHIHNDTDINTAFAKYLQKKCPLTGNTNVLQPLDYQTKYTFDVKYYQNLLFKKGLLHSDQTLYNANKKSESHVKRYAMDQCKFFKDFAKSMIRMGNINPLTGSNGEIRRNCRKPN
;
A
#
# COMPACT_ATOMS: atom_id res chain seq x y z
N MET A 1 -66.18 -54.61 23.61
CA MET A 1 -65.65 -55.17 22.34
C MET A 1 -64.45 -56.04 22.71
N ASN A 2 -64.65 -57.37 22.71
CA ASN A 2 -63.75 -58.49 22.37
C ASN A 2 -62.22 -58.28 22.45
N LEU A 3 -61.33 -59.22 22.81
CA LEU A 3 -61.31 -60.54 23.47
C LEU A 3 -59.81 -60.98 23.43
N LYS A 4 -59.37 -61.74 24.44
CA LYS A 4 -58.35 -62.83 24.43
C LYS A 4 -56.85 -62.60 24.13
N LEU A 5 -56.08 -63.01 25.17
CA LEU A 5 -54.89 -63.89 25.22
C LEU A 5 -54.35 -64.52 23.92
N SER A 6 -53.01 -64.61 23.79
CA SER A 6 -52.21 -65.83 24.10
C SER A 6 -50.78 -65.80 23.48
N LYS A 7 -49.95 -66.75 23.93
CA LYS A 7 -48.51 -66.93 23.73
C LYS A 7 -48.14 -67.78 22.48
N MET A 8 -46.88 -67.64 22.05
CA MET A 8 -45.91 -68.65 21.56
C MET A 8 -46.14 -69.46 20.25
N ALA A 9 -45.13 -69.40 19.36
CA ALA A 9 -44.40 -70.50 18.65
C ALA A 9 -43.73 -69.89 17.39
N CYS A 10 -42.41 -69.94 17.17
CA CYS A 10 -41.49 -71.05 16.86
C CYS A 10 -41.74 -71.73 15.50
N GLY A 11 -40.82 -71.50 14.54
CA GLY A 11 -40.34 -72.54 13.62
C GLY A 11 -40.53 -72.32 12.11
N ASN A 12 -39.38 -72.48 11.41
CA ASN A 12 -39.13 -72.87 10.01
C ASN A 12 -38.84 -71.78 8.97
N LEU A 13 -37.89 -71.93 8.03
CA LEU A 13 -36.70 -72.80 7.85
C LEU A 13 -36.04 -72.27 6.56
N TYR A 14 -34.77 -71.85 6.63
CA TYR A 14 -33.71 -71.82 5.59
C TYR A 14 -33.97 -71.22 4.19
N LEU A 15 -33.17 -70.18 3.86
CA LEU A 15 -32.35 -70.20 2.65
C LEU A 15 -31.09 -69.32 2.83
N LEU A 16 -29.92 -69.87 2.51
CA LEU A 16 -28.58 -69.28 2.56
C LEU A 16 -28.47 -67.99 1.73
N LEU A 17 -27.71 -66.98 2.19
CA LEU A 17 -26.73 -66.23 1.37
C LEU A 17 -25.86 -65.24 2.20
N ILE A 18 -24.58 -65.62 2.37
CA ILE A 18 -23.31 -64.84 2.25
C ILE A 18 -23.22 -63.40 2.83
N ILE A 19 -22.19 -63.13 3.64
CA ILE A 19 -21.03 -62.21 3.39
C ILE A 19 -20.38 -61.78 4.72
N LEU A 20 -19.07 -62.04 4.81
CA LEU A 20 -18.14 -61.55 5.82
C LEU A 20 -18.29 -60.02 6.01
N PHE A 21 -18.56 -59.59 7.24
CA PHE A 21 -18.38 -58.21 7.64
C PHE A 21 -16.88 -57.94 7.84
N GLY A 22 -16.21 -57.47 6.79
CA GLY A 22 -14.90 -56.85 6.90
C GLY A 22 -15.03 -55.52 7.65
N LEU A 23 -14.26 -55.37 8.73
CA LEU A 23 -14.04 -54.11 9.43
C LEU A 23 -13.44 -53.07 8.46
N SER A 24 -14.27 -52.21 7.88
CA SER A 24 -13.81 -50.97 7.26
C SER A 24 -13.66 -49.89 8.33
N LEU A 25 -12.45 -49.76 8.86
CA LEU A 25 -12.05 -48.55 9.58
C LEU A 25 -12.01 -47.40 8.57
N ASN A 26 -13.01 -46.53 8.60
CA ASN A 26 -12.96 -45.22 7.95
C ASN A 26 -11.92 -44.35 8.68
N VAL A 27 -10.65 -44.45 8.26
CA VAL A 27 -9.61 -43.51 8.67
C VAL A 27 -9.83 -42.22 7.90
N ASN A 28 -10.60 -41.29 8.48
CA ASN A 28 -10.63 -39.91 8.02
C ASN A 28 -9.23 -39.30 8.24
N GLY A 29 -8.38 -39.35 7.23
CA GLY A 29 -7.03 -38.78 7.26
C GLY A 29 -7.09 -37.24 7.34
N HIS A 30 -7.20 -36.70 8.54
CA HIS A 30 -7.21 -35.25 8.76
C HIS A 30 -5.78 -34.69 8.67
N LEU A 31 -5.61 -33.57 7.96
CA LEU A 31 -4.31 -32.89 7.89
C LEU A 31 -3.84 -32.47 9.29
N SER A 32 -2.55 -32.64 9.59
CA SER A 32 -1.98 -32.39 10.91
C SER A 32 -0.65 -31.63 10.81
N PRO A 33 -0.41 -30.61 11.66
CA PRO A 33 0.91 -29.97 11.72
C PRO A 33 2.06 -30.91 12.11
N ASN A 34 1.73 -32.05 12.74
CA ASN A 34 2.70 -33.02 13.23
C ASN A 34 2.80 -34.26 12.33
N PHE A 35 2.22 -34.23 11.11
CA PHE A 35 2.12 -35.40 10.22
C PHE A 35 3.47 -36.10 10.00
N TYR A 36 4.56 -35.35 9.80
CA TYR A 36 5.90 -35.91 9.58
C TYR A 36 6.73 -36.11 10.85
N SER A 37 6.21 -35.79 12.04
CA SER A 37 7.02 -35.73 13.27
C SER A 37 7.69 -37.07 13.64
N SER A 38 7.04 -38.20 13.40
CA SER A 38 7.59 -39.54 13.67
C SER A 38 8.23 -40.19 12.45
N ILE A 39 7.74 -39.89 11.24
CA ILE A 39 8.14 -40.58 10.00
C ILE A 39 9.22 -39.83 9.20
N CYS A 40 9.34 -38.51 9.36
CA CYS A 40 10.45 -37.73 8.82
C CYS A 40 10.71 -36.49 9.72
N PRO A 41 11.30 -36.68 10.91
CA PRO A 41 11.46 -35.63 11.92
C PRO A 41 12.29 -34.42 11.43
N LYS A 42 13.14 -34.62 10.41
CA LYS A 42 13.97 -33.56 9.81
C LYS A 42 13.29 -32.82 8.65
N ALA A 43 12.05 -33.17 8.27
CA ALA A 43 11.41 -32.60 7.08
C ALA A 43 11.37 -31.06 7.13
N LEU A 44 10.79 -30.49 8.19
CA LEU A 44 10.62 -29.04 8.30
C LEU A 44 11.96 -28.29 8.38
N SER A 45 12.98 -28.85 9.03
CA SER A 45 14.28 -28.20 9.13
C SER A 45 15.04 -28.24 7.81
N ILE A 46 14.93 -29.32 7.04
CA ILE A 46 15.49 -29.43 5.67
C ILE A 46 14.85 -28.39 4.77
N VAL A 47 13.51 -28.30 4.72
CA VAL A 47 12.81 -27.29 3.90
C VAL A 47 13.28 -25.88 4.28
N LYS A 48 13.28 -25.55 5.57
CA LYS A 48 13.71 -24.23 6.06
C LYS A 48 15.13 -23.85 5.62
N GLN A 49 16.07 -24.81 5.67
CA GLN A 49 17.45 -24.58 5.27
C GLN A 49 17.59 -24.33 3.78
N GLU A 50 16.94 -25.14 2.95
CA GLU A 50 16.97 -24.99 1.49
C GLU A 50 16.31 -23.68 1.04
N ILE A 51 15.23 -23.26 1.71
CA ILE A 51 14.59 -21.95 1.46
C ILE A 51 15.53 -20.80 1.79
N ALA A 52 16.22 -20.84 2.93
CA ALA A 52 17.18 -19.81 3.29
C ALA A 52 18.34 -19.72 2.28
N LYS A 53 18.83 -20.87 1.77
CA LYS A 53 19.84 -20.91 0.71
C LYS A 53 19.31 -20.32 -0.60
N ALA A 54 18.11 -20.72 -1.02
CA ALA A 54 17.50 -20.23 -2.25
C ALA A 54 17.28 -18.71 -2.22
N ILE A 55 16.77 -18.17 -1.11
CA ILE A 55 16.55 -16.72 -0.94
C ILE A 55 17.87 -15.94 -0.93
N LYS A 56 18.93 -16.51 -0.33
CA LYS A 56 20.26 -15.89 -0.37
C LYS A 56 20.80 -15.78 -1.79
N ASN A 57 20.53 -16.77 -2.65
CA ASN A 57 20.97 -16.78 -4.04
C ASN A 57 20.10 -15.87 -4.93
N GLU A 58 18.77 -15.93 -4.77
CA GLU A 58 17.84 -15.04 -5.47
C GLU A 58 16.79 -14.51 -4.50
N ALA A 59 16.92 -13.24 -4.12
CA ALA A 59 16.05 -12.59 -3.14
C ALA A 59 14.57 -12.51 -3.54
N ARG A 60 14.20 -12.82 -4.79
CA ARG A 60 12.80 -12.82 -5.27
C ARG A 60 12.12 -14.19 -5.13
N VAL A 61 12.89 -15.26 -4.91
CA VAL A 61 12.38 -16.63 -5.03
C VAL A 61 11.31 -16.96 -4.00
N GLY A 62 11.34 -16.34 -2.81
CA GLY A 62 10.30 -16.56 -1.82
C GLY A 62 8.93 -16.03 -2.25
N ALA A 63 8.89 -14.92 -3.00
CA ALA A 63 7.64 -14.46 -3.63
C ALA A 63 7.20 -15.40 -4.76
N SER A 64 8.15 -16.00 -5.49
CA SER A 64 7.85 -17.00 -6.52
C SER A 64 7.23 -18.27 -5.94
N LEU A 65 7.74 -18.76 -4.80
CA LEU A 65 7.20 -19.91 -4.08
C LEU A 65 5.80 -19.64 -3.55
N LEU A 66 5.56 -18.46 -2.98
CA LEU A 66 4.23 -18.06 -2.54
C LEU A 66 3.23 -18.02 -3.71
N ARG A 67 3.66 -17.50 -4.87
CA ARG A 67 2.86 -17.53 -6.11
C ARG A 67 2.59 -18.96 -6.58
N LEU A 68 3.59 -19.85 -6.57
CA LEU A 68 3.40 -21.25 -6.96
C LEU A 68 2.33 -21.93 -6.10
N HIS A 69 2.43 -21.79 -4.77
CA HIS A 69 1.44 -22.36 -3.87
C HIS A 69 0.05 -21.74 -4.04
N PHE A 70 -0.05 -20.41 -4.25
CA PHE A 70 -1.32 -19.77 -4.56
C PHE A 70 -1.94 -20.35 -5.84
N HIS A 71 -1.18 -20.46 -6.92
CA HIS A 71 -1.68 -20.96 -8.19
C HIS A 71 -2.09 -22.43 -8.11
N ASP A 72 -1.33 -23.28 -7.40
CA ASP A 72 -1.67 -24.69 -7.13
C ASP A 72 -3.00 -24.84 -6.38
N CYS A 73 -3.24 -23.98 -5.39
CA CYS A 73 -4.45 -24.00 -4.59
C CYS A 73 -5.71 -23.56 -5.33
N PHE A 74 -5.59 -22.76 -6.40
CA PHE A 74 -6.73 -22.19 -7.11
C PHE A 74 -7.32 -23.10 -8.21
N VAL A 75 -6.71 -24.26 -8.46
CA VAL A 75 -7.17 -25.19 -9.51
C VAL A 75 -7.76 -26.45 -8.89
N ASN A 76 -6.92 -27.35 -8.36
CA ASN A 76 -7.32 -28.67 -7.87
C ASN A 76 -6.98 -28.90 -6.38
N GLY A 77 -6.93 -27.83 -5.58
CA GLY A 77 -6.91 -27.97 -4.12
C GLY A 77 -5.54 -28.29 -3.51
N CYS A 78 -4.53 -27.47 -3.83
CA CYS A 78 -3.21 -27.46 -3.21
C CYS A 78 -2.50 -28.84 -3.24
N ASP A 79 -2.63 -29.58 -4.34
CA ASP A 79 -2.22 -30.98 -4.47
C ASP A 79 -0.87 -31.16 -5.19
N GLY A 80 -0.14 -30.06 -5.45
CA GLY A 80 1.13 -30.08 -6.17
C GLY A 80 1.02 -30.31 -7.67
N SER A 81 -0.20 -30.34 -8.23
CA SER A 81 -0.43 -30.53 -9.67
C SER A 81 0.25 -29.46 -10.54
N ILE A 82 0.49 -28.25 -10.01
CA ILE A 82 1.25 -27.21 -10.72
C ILE A 82 2.70 -27.61 -11.05
N LEU A 83 3.26 -28.57 -10.31
CA LEU A 83 4.66 -28.99 -10.45
C LEU A 83 4.85 -30.01 -11.58
N LEU A 84 3.78 -30.63 -12.06
CA LEU A 84 3.85 -31.66 -13.10
C LEU A 84 4.21 -31.03 -14.46
N ASP A 85 4.87 -31.79 -15.32
CA ASP A 85 5.11 -31.39 -16.72
C ASP A 85 4.02 -31.95 -17.64
N ASP A 86 3.93 -31.44 -18.87
CA ASP A 86 3.00 -31.96 -19.87
C ASP A 86 3.30 -33.45 -20.15
N THR A 87 2.25 -34.26 -20.28
CA THR A 87 2.35 -35.68 -20.65
C THR A 87 1.52 -35.96 -21.91
N SER A 88 1.47 -37.22 -22.34
CA SER A 88 0.55 -37.67 -23.39
C SER A 88 -0.92 -37.67 -22.93
N THR A 89 -1.19 -37.77 -21.63
CA THR A 89 -2.55 -37.92 -21.08
C THR A 89 -3.12 -36.62 -20.51
N PHE A 90 -2.28 -35.64 -20.16
CA PHE A 90 -2.75 -34.34 -19.68
C PHE A 90 -1.82 -33.19 -20.06
N LYS A 91 -2.39 -31.97 -20.01
CA LYS A 91 -1.65 -30.71 -20.15
C LYS A 91 -1.51 -30.04 -18.81
N SER A 92 -0.27 -29.70 -18.46
CA SER A 92 0.09 -29.22 -17.15
C SER A 92 -0.44 -27.81 -16.88
N GLU A 93 -0.75 -27.55 -15.61
CA GLU A 93 -1.01 -26.20 -15.11
C GLU A 93 0.25 -25.32 -15.25
N LYS A 94 1.45 -25.90 -15.19
CA LYS A 94 2.73 -25.23 -15.46
C LYS A 94 2.77 -24.56 -16.84
N SER A 95 2.12 -25.18 -17.84
CA SER A 95 2.07 -24.68 -19.22
C SER A 95 0.85 -23.79 -19.51
N ALA A 96 0.00 -23.53 -18.51
CA ALA A 96 -1.16 -22.64 -18.62
C ALA A 96 -0.76 -21.16 -18.75
N ASN A 97 -1.59 -20.32 -19.36
CA ASN A 97 -1.35 -18.89 -19.57
C ASN A 97 -0.91 -18.12 -18.31
N PRO A 98 -1.53 -18.30 -17.12
CA PRO A 98 -1.09 -17.58 -15.92
C PRO A 98 0.28 -18.02 -15.38
N ASN A 99 0.82 -19.15 -15.83
CA ASN A 99 2.04 -19.79 -15.30
C ASN A 99 3.18 -19.82 -16.32
N LYS A 100 2.87 -20.05 -17.59
CA LYS A 100 3.84 -20.17 -18.68
C LYS A 100 4.69 -18.91 -18.75
N ASN A 101 6.01 -19.09 -18.69
CA ASN A 101 7.01 -18.02 -18.71
C ASN A 101 6.92 -17.02 -17.54
N SER A 102 6.05 -17.21 -16.55
CA SER A 102 5.86 -16.27 -15.42
C SER A 102 6.09 -16.93 -14.05
N ALA A 103 5.61 -18.15 -13.83
CA ALA A 103 5.85 -18.90 -12.61
C ALA A 103 7.32 -19.31 -12.51
N ARG A 104 7.88 -19.26 -11.30
CA ARG A 104 9.29 -19.55 -10.99
C ARG A 104 9.35 -20.28 -9.64
N GLY A 105 10.50 -20.90 -9.34
CA GLY A 105 10.70 -21.63 -8.08
C GLY A 105 10.58 -23.15 -8.18
N PHE A 106 10.24 -23.70 -9.36
CA PHE A 106 10.18 -25.14 -9.60
C PHE A 106 11.47 -25.86 -9.17
N GLY A 107 12.63 -25.39 -9.64
CA GLY A 107 13.93 -25.98 -9.27
C GLY A 107 14.27 -25.88 -7.78
N VAL A 108 13.68 -24.93 -7.04
CA VAL A 108 13.84 -24.88 -5.57
C VAL A 108 13.05 -26.00 -4.92
N VAL A 109 11.82 -26.27 -5.40
CA VAL A 109 11.02 -27.41 -4.95
C VAL A 109 11.74 -28.73 -5.25
N ASP A 110 12.35 -28.85 -6.44
CA ASP A 110 13.13 -30.03 -6.82
C ASP A 110 14.34 -30.25 -5.90
N ASN A 111 15.09 -29.19 -5.58
CA ASN A 111 16.24 -29.26 -4.66
C ASN A 111 15.81 -29.64 -3.23
N ILE A 112 14.69 -29.11 -2.76
CA ILE A 112 14.10 -29.46 -1.47
C ILE A 112 13.70 -30.95 -1.47
N LYS A 113 13.00 -31.39 -2.52
CA LYS A 113 12.57 -32.78 -2.68
C LYS A 113 13.77 -33.71 -2.71
N ALA A 114 14.81 -33.42 -3.49
CA ALA A 114 16.04 -34.21 -3.53
C ALA A 114 16.74 -34.31 -2.16
N SER A 115 16.71 -33.23 -1.36
CA SER A 115 17.27 -33.24 0.00
C SER A 115 16.43 -34.07 0.97
N LEU A 116 15.10 -34.03 0.83
CA LEU A 116 14.17 -34.83 1.63
C LEU A 116 14.25 -36.32 1.27
N GLU A 117 14.36 -36.66 -0.01
CA GLU A 117 14.50 -38.07 -0.45
C GLU A 117 15.78 -38.72 0.09
N LYS A 118 16.86 -37.95 0.28
CA LYS A 118 18.07 -38.46 0.96
C LYS A 118 17.86 -38.73 2.44
N ALA A 119 16.95 -38.01 3.09
CA ALA A 119 16.72 -38.09 4.53
C ALA A 119 15.60 -39.07 4.91
N CYS A 120 14.54 -39.12 4.11
CA CYS A 120 13.33 -39.92 4.33
C CYS A 120 12.67 -40.26 2.97
N PRO A 121 13.21 -41.27 2.25
CA PRO A 121 12.77 -41.62 0.90
C PRO A 121 11.26 -41.90 0.82
N GLY A 122 10.58 -41.29 -0.15
CA GLY A 122 9.16 -41.52 -0.45
C GLY A 122 8.17 -41.01 0.59
N VAL A 123 8.61 -40.24 1.60
CA VAL A 123 7.75 -39.84 2.72
C VAL A 123 7.05 -38.50 2.50
N VAL A 124 7.78 -37.47 2.07
CA VAL A 124 7.25 -36.09 2.04
C VAL A 124 6.74 -35.74 0.65
N SER A 125 5.48 -35.32 0.53
CA SER A 125 4.85 -34.98 -0.74
C SER A 125 5.33 -33.61 -1.26
N CYS A 126 5.36 -33.46 -2.58
CA CYS A 126 5.62 -32.18 -3.23
C CYS A 126 4.56 -31.11 -2.90
N ALA A 127 3.31 -31.51 -2.73
CA ALA A 127 2.22 -30.67 -2.25
C ALA A 127 2.52 -30.04 -0.87
N ASP A 128 2.99 -30.85 0.09
CA ASP A 128 3.38 -30.32 1.40
C ASP A 128 4.70 -29.54 1.36
N ILE A 129 5.63 -29.89 0.46
CA ILE A 129 6.82 -29.07 0.22
C ILE A 129 6.42 -27.65 -0.20
N LEU A 130 5.51 -27.48 -1.16
CA LEU A 130 5.04 -26.16 -1.59
C LEU A 130 4.42 -25.36 -0.44
N ALA A 131 3.59 -26.01 0.38
CA ALA A 131 2.94 -25.35 1.51
C ALA A 131 3.94 -24.92 2.60
N ILE A 132 4.91 -25.78 2.96
CA ILE A 132 5.95 -25.47 3.95
C ILE A 132 6.90 -24.40 3.40
N ALA A 133 7.35 -24.55 2.15
CA ALA A 133 8.25 -23.62 1.46
C ALA A 133 7.67 -22.20 1.42
N SER A 134 6.38 -22.08 1.10
CA SER A 134 5.69 -20.78 1.06
C SER A 134 5.62 -20.13 2.44
N ARG A 135 5.31 -20.90 3.49
CA ARG A 135 5.33 -20.40 4.87
C ARG A 135 6.72 -19.96 5.29
N ASP A 136 7.73 -20.80 5.07
CA ASP A 136 9.12 -20.51 5.45
C ASP A 136 9.67 -19.31 4.69
N ALA A 137 9.29 -19.12 3.41
CA ALA A 137 9.61 -17.93 2.65
C ALA A 137 9.00 -16.67 3.28
N VAL A 138 7.72 -16.68 3.65
CA VAL A 138 7.08 -15.54 4.32
C VAL A 138 7.76 -15.23 5.66
N VAL A 139 8.06 -16.25 6.47
CA VAL A 139 8.77 -16.10 7.75
C VAL A 139 10.17 -15.54 7.56
N HIS A 140 10.88 -15.95 6.50
CA HIS A 140 12.23 -15.46 6.20
C HIS A 140 12.26 -13.95 5.99
N TYR A 141 11.25 -13.37 5.32
CA TYR A 141 11.13 -11.92 5.15
C TYR A 141 10.52 -11.18 6.35
N GLY A 142 10.41 -11.84 7.51
CA GLY A 142 9.83 -11.25 8.73
C GLY A 142 8.30 -11.19 8.72
N GLY A 143 7.65 -11.95 7.83
CA GLY A 143 6.20 -12.11 7.82
C GLY A 143 5.69 -13.00 8.95
N PRO A 144 4.35 -13.13 9.08
CA PRO A 144 3.76 -13.99 10.09
C PRO A 144 4.11 -15.47 9.85
N THR A 145 4.22 -16.22 10.94
CA THR A 145 4.29 -17.68 10.91
C THR A 145 2.94 -18.29 11.22
N TRP A 146 2.66 -19.45 10.64
CA TRP A 146 1.48 -20.25 10.97
C TRP A 146 1.83 -21.74 10.96
N LYS A 147 0.97 -22.53 11.62
CA LYS A 147 1.05 -23.99 11.57
C LYS A 147 0.49 -24.47 10.23
N VAL A 148 1.36 -24.96 9.35
CA VAL A 148 0.93 -25.63 8.12
C VAL A 148 0.34 -26.98 8.51
N ARG A 149 -0.90 -27.27 8.13
CA ARG A 149 -1.46 -28.63 8.28
C ARG A 149 -0.93 -29.48 7.13
N LEU A 150 -0.30 -30.60 7.45
CA LEU A 150 0.44 -31.47 6.53
C LEU A 150 -0.26 -32.83 6.39
N GLY A 151 0.18 -33.66 5.46
CA GLY A 151 -0.43 -34.92 5.05
C GLY A 151 -1.12 -34.84 3.68
N ARG A 152 -0.78 -33.84 2.86
CA ARG A 152 -1.31 -33.75 1.49
C ARG A 152 -0.67 -34.84 0.64
N ARG A 153 -1.43 -35.40 -0.30
CA ARG A 153 -0.91 -36.33 -1.31
C ARG A 153 -0.67 -35.59 -2.61
N ASP A 154 0.35 -36.02 -3.33
CA ASP A 154 0.66 -35.47 -4.64
C ASP A 154 -0.40 -35.90 -5.66
N SER A 155 -0.78 -34.95 -6.51
CA SER A 155 -1.65 -35.22 -7.65
C SER A 155 -0.93 -36.08 -8.70
N PHE A 156 -1.70 -36.94 -9.37
CA PHE A 156 -1.23 -37.71 -10.53
C PHE A 156 -1.61 -37.08 -11.87
N THR A 157 -2.29 -35.93 -11.83
CA THR A 157 -2.83 -35.24 -13.00
C THR A 157 -2.74 -33.73 -12.81
N ALA A 158 -2.85 -32.99 -13.90
CA ALA A 158 -2.88 -31.54 -13.92
C ALA A 158 -3.88 -31.06 -14.97
N ASN A 159 -4.45 -29.87 -14.77
CA ASN A 159 -5.49 -29.37 -15.66
C ASN A 159 -5.22 -27.94 -16.15
N ARG A 160 -4.55 -27.83 -17.30
CA ARG A 160 -4.26 -26.55 -17.97
C ARG A 160 -5.49 -25.68 -18.20
N SER A 161 -6.61 -26.28 -18.60
CA SER A 161 -7.85 -25.54 -18.89
C SER A 161 -8.43 -24.94 -17.61
N ALA A 162 -8.43 -25.70 -16.52
CA ALA A 162 -8.86 -25.22 -15.21
C ALA A 162 -7.92 -24.11 -14.69
N ALA A 163 -6.60 -24.25 -14.84
CA ALA A 163 -5.65 -23.18 -14.50
C ALA A 163 -5.90 -21.88 -15.29
N ASN A 164 -6.21 -21.97 -16.58
CA ASN A 164 -6.56 -20.80 -17.40
C ASN A 164 -7.87 -20.13 -16.96
N ALA A 165 -8.81 -20.91 -16.44
CA ALA A 165 -10.16 -20.45 -16.08
C ALA A 165 -10.25 -19.90 -14.65
N PHE A 166 -9.63 -20.58 -13.68
CA PHE A 166 -9.90 -20.36 -12.25
C PHE A 166 -8.85 -19.51 -11.54
N ILE A 167 -7.61 -19.44 -12.05
CA ILE A 167 -6.60 -18.55 -11.49
C ILE A 167 -7.00 -17.09 -11.78
N PRO A 168 -7.10 -16.22 -10.76
CA PRO A 168 -7.49 -14.82 -10.92
C PRO A 168 -6.64 -14.10 -11.97
N GLN A 169 -7.28 -13.49 -12.97
CA GLN A 169 -6.56 -12.79 -14.03
C GLN A 169 -6.35 -11.30 -13.67
N PRO A 170 -5.25 -10.67 -14.14
CA PRO A 170 -4.96 -9.26 -13.85
C PRO A 170 -6.05 -8.26 -14.28
N LYS A 171 -6.91 -8.65 -15.23
CA LYS A 171 -8.00 -7.80 -15.77
C LYS A 171 -9.33 -7.99 -15.05
N PHE A 172 -9.42 -8.88 -14.06
CA PHE A 172 -10.68 -9.12 -13.34
C PHE A 172 -11.08 -7.86 -12.56
N ASN A 173 -12.35 -7.47 -12.71
CA ASN A 173 -12.95 -6.47 -11.84
C ASN A 173 -13.21 -7.06 -10.44
N LEU A 174 -13.66 -6.22 -9.50
CA LEU A 174 -13.89 -6.65 -8.12
C LEU A 174 -14.90 -7.80 -7.98
N SER A 175 -15.95 -7.81 -8.81
CA SER A 175 -16.96 -8.88 -8.81
C SER A 175 -16.35 -10.21 -9.23
N ASN A 176 -15.63 -10.22 -10.36
CA ASN A 176 -14.95 -11.41 -10.86
C ASN A 176 -13.88 -11.93 -9.89
N LEU A 177 -13.10 -11.03 -9.26
CA LEU A 177 -12.14 -11.41 -8.22
C LEU A 177 -12.84 -12.04 -7.02
N THR A 178 -13.92 -11.42 -6.54
CA THR A 178 -14.69 -11.94 -5.39
C THR A 178 -15.25 -13.32 -5.69
N SER A 179 -15.81 -13.54 -6.88
CA SER A 179 -16.32 -14.86 -7.30
C SER A 179 -15.21 -15.91 -7.39
N SER A 180 -14.03 -15.56 -7.93
CA SER A 180 -12.90 -16.48 -8.05
C SER A 180 -12.36 -16.92 -6.69
N PHE A 181 -12.25 -16.00 -5.72
CA PHE A 181 -11.85 -16.35 -4.35
C PHE A 181 -12.93 -17.17 -3.63
N ALA A 182 -14.20 -16.83 -3.82
CA ALA A 182 -15.31 -17.59 -3.22
C ALA A 182 -15.35 -19.04 -3.75
N ALA A 183 -15.00 -19.28 -5.01
CA ALA A 183 -14.96 -20.61 -5.61
C ALA A 183 -13.96 -21.56 -4.93
N VAL A 184 -12.95 -21.02 -4.25
CA VAL A 184 -11.95 -21.78 -3.48
C VAL A 184 -12.16 -21.66 -1.97
N GLY A 185 -13.34 -21.21 -1.54
CA GLY A 185 -13.72 -21.10 -0.14
C GLY A 185 -13.09 -19.92 0.62
N LEU A 186 -12.52 -18.93 -0.09
CA LEU A 186 -11.94 -17.73 0.52
C LEU A 186 -12.95 -16.58 0.55
N SER A 187 -13.00 -15.86 1.67
CA SER A 187 -13.89 -14.71 1.84
C SER A 187 -13.34 -13.45 1.15
N PHE A 188 -14.18 -12.42 1.01
CA PHE A 188 -13.72 -11.09 0.56
C PHE A 188 -12.58 -10.54 1.42
N LYS A 189 -12.61 -10.80 2.73
CA LYS A 189 -11.54 -10.40 3.65
C LYS A 189 -10.22 -11.11 3.31
N ASP A 190 -10.29 -12.40 3.00
CA ASP A 190 -9.11 -13.19 2.63
C ASP A 190 -8.55 -12.70 1.28
N MET A 191 -9.42 -12.38 0.32
CA MET A 191 -9.04 -11.77 -0.95
C MET A 191 -8.22 -10.49 -0.76
N VAL A 192 -8.69 -9.57 0.08
CA VAL A 192 -7.97 -8.32 0.37
C VAL A 192 -6.60 -8.62 1.01
N VAL A 193 -6.55 -9.52 2.00
CA VAL A 193 -5.31 -9.85 2.71
C VAL A 193 -4.27 -10.50 1.80
N LEU A 194 -4.70 -11.37 0.88
CA LEU A 194 -3.82 -12.12 -0.02
C LEU A 194 -3.35 -11.32 -1.25
N SER A 195 -4.06 -10.25 -1.62
CA SER A 195 -3.75 -9.42 -2.80
C SER A 195 -2.74 -8.29 -2.54
N GLU A 196 -2.19 -8.22 -1.33
CA GLU A 196 -1.58 -7.00 -0.83
C GLU A 196 -0.03 -7.03 -0.88
N GLY A 197 0.56 -6.30 -1.84
CA GLY A 197 1.93 -5.77 -1.73
C GLY A 197 1.96 -4.63 -0.71
N LYS A 198 1.73 -4.96 0.56
CA LYS A 198 1.47 -3.98 1.64
C LYS A 198 2.60 -2.97 1.75
N LEU A 199 2.25 -1.69 1.57
CA LEU A 199 3.08 -0.62 2.11
C LEU A 199 3.24 -0.85 3.62
N SER A 200 4.48 -0.85 4.10
CA SER A 200 4.82 -1.17 5.49
C SER A 200 5.70 -0.07 6.08
N PRO A 201 5.46 0.37 7.33
CA PRO A 201 6.39 1.26 8.02
C PRO A 201 7.80 0.69 8.19
N ASN A 202 7.94 -0.63 8.10
CA ASN A 202 9.21 -1.34 8.26
C ASN A 202 9.80 -1.82 6.93
N TYR A 203 9.33 -1.32 5.79
CA TYR A 203 9.71 -1.83 4.45
C TYR A 203 11.23 -1.85 4.21
N TYR A 204 11.96 -0.87 4.74
CA TYR A 204 13.42 -0.77 4.58
C TYR A 204 14.24 -1.38 5.73
N ALA A 205 13.60 -1.99 6.73
CA ALA A 205 14.29 -2.43 7.95
C ALA A 205 15.42 -3.44 7.68
N SER A 206 15.28 -4.28 6.64
CA SER A 206 16.29 -5.26 6.23
C SER A 206 17.12 -4.82 5.02
N THR A 207 16.54 -4.07 4.09
CA THR A 207 17.17 -3.71 2.80
C THR A 207 17.97 -2.41 2.85
N CYS A 208 17.57 -1.46 3.70
CA CYS A 208 18.32 -0.24 3.97
C CYS A 208 18.05 0.25 5.40
N PRO A 209 18.66 -0.38 6.42
CA PRO A 209 18.33 -0.13 7.84
C PRO A 209 18.49 1.34 8.26
N ASN A 210 19.42 2.07 7.64
CA ASN A 210 19.70 3.47 7.93
C ASN A 210 18.85 4.47 7.12
N ALA A 211 17.94 4.01 6.25
CA ALA A 211 17.17 4.87 5.35
C ALA A 211 16.44 6.00 6.09
N LEU A 212 15.67 5.66 7.14
CA LEU A 212 14.89 6.66 7.88
C LEU A 212 15.77 7.65 8.65
N VAL A 213 16.95 7.24 9.08
CA VAL A 213 17.91 8.14 9.76
C VAL A 213 18.48 9.14 8.75
N ILE A 214 18.98 8.65 7.61
CA ILE A 214 19.54 9.49 6.54
C ILE A 214 18.52 10.53 6.06
N VAL A 215 17.28 10.10 5.84
CA VAL A 215 16.19 10.97 5.38
C VAL A 215 15.88 12.05 6.43
N LYS A 216 15.74 11.65 7.70
CA LYS A 216 15.44 12.56 8.82
C LYS A 216 16.52 13.61 9.03
N GLU A 217 17.79 13.23 8.91
CA GLU A 217 18.91 14.17 9.00
C GLU A 217 18.92 15.14 7.83
N GLY A 218 18.74 14.63 6.61
CA GLY A 218 18.75 15.47 5.41
C GLY A 218 17.68 16.56 5.42
N ILE A 219 16.45 16.26 5.84
CA ILE A 219 15.40 17.28 5.94
C ILE A 219 15.66 18.25 7.10
N LYS A 220 16.20 17.78 8.23
CA LYS A 220 16.59 18.67 9.34
C LYS A 220 17.64 19.69 8.91
N ASP A 221 18.67 19.24 8.20
CA ASP A 221 19.73 20.13 7.71
C ASP A 221 19.19 21.13 6.69
N ALA A 222 18.30 20.68 5.80
CA ALA A 222 17.62 21.57 4.86
C ALA A 222 16.80 22.66 5.60
N ILE A 223 16.03 22.30 6.63
CA ILE A 223 15.23 23.27 7.40
C ILE A 223 16.10 24.22 8.21
N ARG A 224 17.23 23.76 8.77
CA ARG A 224 18.19 24.63 9.46
C ARG A 224 18.81 25.67 8.51
N LYS A 225 19.10 25.26 7.27
CA LYS A 225 19.63 26.16 6.24
C LYS A 225 18.56 27.16 5.76
N GLU A 226 17.33 26.69 5.59
CA GLU A 226 16.21 27.53 5.20
C GLU A 226 14.90 27.08 5.86
N ALA A 227 14.44 27.84 6.85
CA ALA A 227 13.29 27.49 7.67
C ALA A 227 11.98 27.24 6.89
N ARG A 228 11.83 27.78 5.67
CA ARG A 228 10.63 27.61 4.82
C ARG A 228 10.57 26.27 4.10
N VAL A 229 11.69 25.56 3.94
CA VAL A 229 11.74 24.38 3.06
C VAL A 229 10.85 23.24 3.55
N GLY A 230 10.70 23.06 4.87
CA GLY A 230 9.83 22.02 5.42
C GLY A 230 8.36 22.19 5.01
N ALA A 231 7.84 23.42 5.05
CA ALA A 231 6.50 23.73 4.54
C ALA A 231 6.39 23.48 3.02
N SER A 232 7.45 23.79 2.29
CA SER A 232 7.51 23.56 0.84
C SER A 232 7.49 22.06 0.49
N ILE A 233 8.16 21.24 1.30
CA ILE A 233 8.17 19.77 1.18
C ILE A 233 6.80 19.17 1.51
N LEU A 234 6.13 19.65 2.57
CA LEU A 234 4.77 19.20 2.89
C LEU A 234 3.83 19.45 1.71
N ARG A 235 3.90 20.65 1.11
CA ARG A 235 3.17 20.98 -0.11
C ARG A 235 3.59 20.11 -1.29
N LEU A 236 4.88 19.83 -1.47
CA LEU A 236 5.37 19.02 -2.59
C LEU A 236 4.79 17.59 -2.54
N HIS A 237 4.72 16.98 -1.36
CA HIS A 237 4.08 15.67 -1.19
C HIS A 237 2.57 15.71 -1.44
N PHE A 238 1.88 16.76 -0.97
CA PHE A 238 0.45 16.96 -1.29
C PHE A 238 0.23 17.03 -2.81
N HIS A 239 1.04 17.82 -3.51
CA HIS A 239 0.91 18.02 -4.94
C HIS A 239 1.19 16.74 -5.74
N ASP A 240 2.16 15.91 -5.32
CA ASP A 240 2.41 14.57 -5.91
C ASP A 240 1.15 13.69 -5.83
N CYS A 241 0.57 13.58 -4.63
CA CYS A 241 -0.54 12.68 -4.36
C CYS A 241 -1.86 13.03 -5.09
N PHE A 242 -2.03 14.28 -5.54
CA PHE A 242 -3.28 14.76 -6.14
C PHE A 242 -3.35 14.61 -7.66
N VAL A 243 -2.27 14.15 -8.31
CA VAL A 243 -2.24 13.97 -9.77
C VAL A 243 -2.49 12.51 -10.14
N ASN A 244 -1.43 11.69 -10.22
CA ASN A 244 -1.54 10.26 -10.58
C ASN A 244 -1.52 9.33 -9.36
N GLY A 245 -1.32 9.90 -8.16
CA GLY A 245 -1.10 9.17 -6.91
C GLY A 245 0.24 9.56 -6.30
N CYS A 246 0.50 9.11 -5.08
CA CYS A 246 1.76 9.39 -4.40
C CYS A 246 2.89 8.51 -4.97
N ASP A 247 3.38 8.83 -6.16
CA ASP A 247 4.29 8.00 -6.96
C ASP A 247 5.58 8.72 -7.37
N GLY A 248 5.81 9.94 -6.87
CA GLY A 248 7.00 10.74 -7.15
C GLY A 248 7.06 11.30 -8.58
N SER A 249 5.97 11.25 -9.35
CA SER A 249 5.88 11.84 -10.69
C SER A 249 6.15 13.34 -10.69
N ILE A 250 5.83 14.06 -9.60
CA ILE A 250 6.12 15.50 -9.48
C ILE A 250 7.62 15.84 -9.56
N LEU A 251 8.48 14.86 -9.30
CA LEU A 251 9.93 15.04 -9.27
C LEU A 251 10.57 14.94 -10.66
N LEU A 252 9.86 14.42 -11.66
CA LEU A 252 10.39 14.25 -13.02
C LEU A 252 10.58 15.59 -13.72
N ASP A 253 11.67 15.74 -14.48
CA ASP A 253 11.90 16.85 -15.38
C ASP A 253 11.24 16.59 -16.75
N ASP A 254 11.09 17.64 -17.56
CA ASP A 254 10.56 17.53 -18.93
C ASP A 254 11.40 16.54 -19.77
N THR A 255 10.73 15.77 -20.61
CA THR A 255 11.37 14.91 -21.61
C THR A 255 10.75 15.14 -22.99
N PRO A 256 11.33 14.58 -24.08
CA PRO A 256 10.67 14.61 -25.38
C PRO A 256 9.30 13.90 -25.41
N THR A 257 9.03 12.97 -24.49
CA THR A 257 7.82 12.13 -24.50
C THR A 257 6.76 12.54 -23.48
N PHE A 258 7.10 13.33 -22.46
CA PHE A 258 6.13 13.87 -21.51
C PHE A 258 6.53 15.23 -20.93
N LYS A 259 5.53 15.98 -20.48
CA LYS A 259 5.69 17.25 -19.77
C LYS A 259 5.62 17.05 -18.26
N SER A 260 6.58 17.64 -17.57
CA SER A 260 6.72 17.60 -16.12
C SER A 260 5.58 18.32 -15.42
N GLU A 261 5.13 17.78 -14.30
CA GLU A 261 4.21 18.45 -13.40
C GLU A 261 4.81 19.72 -12.78
N LYS A 262 6.14 19.88 -12.78
CA LYS A 262 6.82 21.09 -12.31
C LYS A 262 6.46 22.32 -13.13
N THR A 263 6.14 22.14 -14.42
CA THR A 263 5.79 23.23 -15.33
C THR A 263 4.29 23.50 -15.39
N ALA A 264 3.48 22.77 -14.63
CA ALA A 264 2.06 23.05 -14.45
C ALA A 264 1.86 24.38 -13.70
N ALA A 265 0.78 25.12 -13.99
CA ALA A 265 0.45 26.40 -13.35
C ALA A 265 0.54 26.41 -11.81
N PRO A 266 0.03 25.40 -11.07
CA PRO A 266 0.18 25.38 -9.62
C PRO A 266 1.64 25.18 -9.14
N ASN A 267 2.53 24.65 -9.97
CA ASN A 267 3.90 24.29 -9.57
C ASN A 267 4.96 25.22 -10.15
N ASN A 268 4.72 25.82 -11.31
CA ASN A 268 5.69 26.58 -12.06
C ASN A 268 6.21 27.77 -11.25
N ASN A 269 7.52 27.82 -11.03
CA ASN A 269 8.19 28.81 -10.19
C ASN A 269 7.59 28.95 -8.77
N SER A 270 7.02 27.86 -8.22
CA SER A 270 6.31 27.84 -6.94
C SER A 270 6.66 26.60 -6.10
N ALA A 271 6.52 25.41 -6.69
CA ALA A 271 6.97 24.17 -6.08
C ALA A 271 8.50 24.17 -5.94
N ARG A 272 9.01 23.68 -4.82
CA ARG A 272 10.43 23.75 -4.46
C ARG A 272 10.79 22.68 -3.42
N GLY A 273 12.09 22.50 -3.18
CA GLY A 273 12.62 21.43 -2.33
C GLY A 273 13.03 20.18 -3.12
N PHE A 274 13.05 20.25 -4.45
CA PHE A 274 13.52 19.17 -5.32
C PHE A 274 14.98 18.81 -5.01
N GLU A 275 15.81 19.82 -4.81
CA GLU A 275 17.22 19.70 -4.44
C GLU A 275 17.43 19.01 -3.08
N VAL A 276 16.48 19.15 -2.15
CA VAL A 276 16.52 18.44 -0.86
C VAL A 276 16.29 16.95 -1.09
N VAL A 277 15.33 16.60 -1.95
CA VAL A 277 15.06 15.21 -2.35
C VAL A 277 16.28 14.62 -3.06
N ASP A 278 16.89 15.35 -3.99
CA ASP A 278 18.09 14.92 -4.71
C ASP A 278 19.27 14.65 -3.77
N HIS A 279 19.52 15.56 -2.83
CA HIS A 279 20.61 15.41 -1.87
C HIS A 279 20.39 14.21 -0.93
N ILE A 280 19.17 14.02 -0.44
CA ILE A 280 18.81 12.86 0.38
C ILE A 280 18.95 11.58 -0.44
N LYS A 281 18.47 11.58 -1.69
CA LYS A 281 18.59 10.46 -2.60
C LYS A 281 20.04 10.09 -2.86
N ALA A 282 20.92 11.05 -3.08
CA ALA A 282 22.35 10.79 -3.28
C ALA A 282 22.99 10.10 -2.06
N LYS A 283 22.64 10.54 -0.83
CA LYS A 283 23.10 9.87 0.40
C LYS A 283 22.56 8.44 0.52
N LEU A 284 21.29 8.22 0.17
CA LEU A 284 20.66 6.89 0.17
C LEU A 284 21.28 5.97 -0.87
N GLU A 285 21.53 6.45 -2.10
CA GLU A 285 22.18 5.67 -3.14
C GLU A 285 23.62 5.30 -2.79
N LYS A 286 24.32 6.13 -2.00
CA LYS A 286 25.64 5.77 -1.45
C LYS A 286 25.55 4.69 -0.36
N ALA A 287 24.50 4.72 0.46
CA ALA A 287 24.35 3.79 1.59
C ALA A 287 23.72 2.44 1.19
N CYS A 288 22.76 2.46 0.27
CA CYS A 288 21.97 1.30 -0.15
C CYS A 288 21.47 1.50 -1.60
N PRO A 289 22.35 1.30 -2.60
CA PRO A 289 22.04 1.58 -4.01
C PRO A 289 20.75 0.90 -4.49
N GLY A 290 19.86 1.65 -5.14
CA GLY A 290 18.64 1.14 -5.74
C GLY A 290 17.58 0.60 -4.77
N ALA A 291 17.70 0.88 -3.46
CA ALA A 291 16.78 0.34 -2.45
C ALA A 291 15.56 1.24 -2.21
N VAL A 292 15.75 2.56 -2.10
CA VAL A 292 14.73 3.50 -1.60
C VAL A 292 14.14 4.32 -2.75
N SER A 293 12.82 4.35 -2.92
CA SER A 293 12.16 5.14 -3.98
C SER A 293 12.13 6.63 -3.64
N CYS A 294 12.08 7.47 -4.67
CA CYS A 294 11.91 8.91 -4.50
C CYS A 294 10.51 9.26 -3.95
N ALA A 295 9.49 8.49 -4.32
CA ALA A 295 8.14 8.59 -3.76
C ALA A 295 8.12 8.35 -2.23
N ASP A 296 8.86 7.34 -1.74
CA ASP A 296 8.98 7.11 -0.30
C ASP A 296 9.80 8.20 0.40
N ILE A 297 10.84 8.74 -0.24
CA ILE A 297 11.56 9.91 0.30
C ILE A 297 10.57 11.05 0.55
N LEU A 298 9.77 11.45 -0.45
CA LEU A 298 8.77 12.52 -0.32
C LEU A 298 7.82 12.31 0.87
N ALA A 299 7.27 11.10 0.99
CA ALA A 299 6.34 10.77 2.07
C ALA A 299 7.00 10.86 3.45
N ILE A 300 8.27 10.43 3.59
CA ILE A 300 9.01 10.49 4.84
C ILE A 300 9.37 11.94 5.20
N ILE A 301 9.93 12.71 4.26
CA ILE A 301 10.37 14.09 4.55
C ILE A 301 9.20 15.02 4.83
N ALA A 302 8.02 14.79 4.26
CA ALA A 302 6.82 15.54 4.61
C ALA A 302 6.42 15.32 6.07
N ARG A 303 6.47 14.07 6.56
CA ARG A 303 6.25 13.76 7.98
C ARG A 303 7.30 14.41 8.87
N ASP A 304 8.57 14.23 8.53
CA ASP A 304 9.68 14.74 9.34
C ASP A 304 9.71 16.27 9.40
N ALA A 305 9.29 16.97 8.33
CA ALA A 305 9.11 18.42 8.33
C ALA A 305 8.01 18.87 9.30
N VAL A 306 6.85 18.21 9.30
CA VAL A 306 5.75 18.52 10.24
C VAL A 306 6.21 18.32 11.69
N VAL A 307 6.90 17.21 11.98
CA VAL A 307 7.47 16.94 13.31
C VAL A 307 8.49 17.99 13.70
N TYR A 308 9.34 18.45 12.76
CA TYR A 308 10.31 19.50 13.04
C TYR A 308 9.67 20.80 13.52
N TYR A 309 8.52 21.18 12.95
CA TYR A 309 7.77 22.37 13.36
C TYR A 309 6.90 22.16 14.62
N GLY A 310 7.03 21.03 15.32
CA GLY A 310 6.28 20.73 16.55
C GLY A 310 4.93 20.03 16.32
N GLY A 311 4.64 19.62 15.09
CA GLY A 311 3.41 18.91 14.73
C GLY A 311 3.42 17.42 15.08
N PRO A 312 2.35 16.69 14.71
CA PRO A 312 2.24 15.26 15.00
C PRO A 312 3.21 14.41 14.19
N THR A 313 3.50 13.22 14.71
CA THR A 313 4.14 12.14 13.96
C THR A 313 3.12 11.09 13.54
N TRP A 314 3.44 10.33 12.49
CA TRP A 314 2.70 9.14 12.08
C TRP A 314 3.64 8.09 11.49
N LYS A 315 3.13 6.85 11.42
CA LYS A 315 3.81 5.73 10.74
C LYS A 315 3.56 5.84 9.24
N VAL A 316 4.51 6.43 8.51
CA VAL A 316 4.50 6.44 7.04
C VAL A 316 4.56 4.99 6.57
N ARG A 317 3.62 4.57 5.70
CA ARG A 317 3.67 3.23 5.08
C ARG A 317 4.55 3.33 3.84
N LEU A 318 5.56 2.47 3.72
CA LEU A 318 6.63 2.56 2.71
C LEU A 318 6.65 1.34 1.80
N GLY A 319 7.36 1.42 0.68
CA GLY A 319 7.39 0.41 -0.38
C GLY A 319 6.82 0.90 -1.70
N ARG A 320 6.70 2.22 -1.89
CA ARG A 320 6.26 2.83 -3.14
C ARG A 320 7.30 2.59 -4.23
N ARG A 321 6.84 2.54 -5.46
CA ARG A 321 7.65 2.63 -6.68
C ARG A 321 7.49 4.01 -7.29
N ASP A 322 8.52 4.42 -8.00
CA ASP A 322 8.57 5.67 -8.71
C ASP A 322 7.89 5.54 -10.07
N SER A 323 7.11 6.57 -10.43
CA SER A 323 6.50 6.67 -11.75
C SER A 323 7.54 6.91 -12.85
N LEU A 324 7.23 6.39 -14.04
CA LEU A 324 8.04 6.55 -15.26
C LEU A 324 7.63 7.77 -16.08
N THR A 325 6.52 8.42 -15.73
CA THR A 325 5.94 9.55 -16.46
C THR A 325 5.35 10.58 -15.50
N ALA A 326 5.12 11.79 -16.00
CA ALA A 326 4.47 12.87 -15.29
C ALA A 326 3.29 13.40 -16.11
N ASN A 327 2.32 14.05 -15.46
CA ASN A 327 1.14 14.57 -16.15
C ASN A 327 0.86 16.04 -15.84
N GLN A 328 1.50 16.93 -16.61
CA GLN A 328 1.35 18.38 -16.50
C GLN A 328 -0.10 18.87 -16.62
N SER A 329 -0.87 18.33 -17.56
CA SER A 329 -2.28 18.69 -17.75
C SER A 329 -3.14 18.28 -16.55
N ALA A 330 -2.94 17.07 -16.02
CA ALA A 330 -3.63 16.59 -14.83
C ALA A 330 -3.28 17.44 -13.60
N ALA A 331 -2.03 17.87 -13.44
CA ALA A 331 -1.64 18.80 -12.38
C ALA A 331 -2.38 20.14 -12.46
N ASN A 332 -2.68 20.66 -13.66
CA ASN A 332 -3.48 21.88 -13.81
C ASN A 332 -4.96 21.70 -13.42
N VAL A 333 -5.47 20.46 -13.46
CA VAL A 333 -6.89 20.15 -13.22
C VAL A 333 -7.15 19.71 -11.80
N PHE A 334 -6.33 18.79 -11.27
CA PHE A 334 -6.65 18.07 -10.04
C PHE A 334 -6.06 18.70 -8.78
N ILE A 335 -5.03 19.55 -8.88
CA ILE A 335 -4.48 20.27 -7.73
C ILE A 335 -5.46 21.39 -7.33
N PRO A 336 -6.00 21.38 -6.09
CA PRO A 336 -6.92 22.42 -5.62
C PRO A 336 -6.34 23.83 -5.75
N GLN A 337 -7.16 24.78 -6.20
CA GLN A 337 -6.75 26.17 -6.34
C GLN A 337 -6.98 26.98 -5.06
N PRO A 338 -6.16 28.03 -4.81
CA PRO A 338 -6.32 28.91 -3.66
C PRO A 338 -7.62 29.74 -3.67
N THR A 339 -8.34 29.73 -4.80
CA THR A 339 -9.60 30.43 -5.04
C THR A 339 -10.83 29.54 -4.92
N PHE A 340 -10.67 28.23 -4.66
CA PHE A 340 -11.80 27.32 -4.55
C PHE A 340 -12.65 27.60 -3.31
N ASP A 341 -13.97 27.50 -3.46
CA ASP A 341 -14.90 27.46 -2.34
C ASP A 341 -14.94 26.07 -1.67
N VAL A 342 -15.70 25.93 -0.58
CA VAL A 342 -15.86 24.63 0.12
C VAL A 342 -16.44 23.53 -0.76
N SER A 343 -17.30 23.85 -1.73
CA SER A 343 -17.91 22.87 -2.64
C SER A 343 -16.87 22.31 -3.63
N ASN A 344 -16.08 23.19 -4.24
CA ASN A 344 -14.99 22.81 -5.13
C ASN A 344 -13.88 22.05 -4.39
N LEU A 345 -13.50 22.48 -3.18
CA LEU A 345 -12.56 21.75 -2.33
C LEU A 345 -13.09 20.36 -1.99
N THR A 346 -14.36 20.23 -1.62
CA THR A 346 -14.97 18.94 -1.32
C THR A 346 -14.92 18.01 -2.52
N SER A 347 -15.29 18.51 -3.71
CA SER A 347 -15.25 17.72 -4.96
C SER A 347 -13.83 17.28 -5.33
N SER A 348 -12.86 18.17 -5.21
CA SER A 348 -11.45 17.88 -5.53
C SER A 348 -10.86 16.82 -4.60
N PHE A 349 -11.08 16.91 -3.28
CA PHE A 349 -10.62 15.89 -2.33
C PHE A 349 -11.35 14.55 -2.51
N ALA A 350 -12.66 14.58 -2.80
CA ALA A 350 -13.44 13.37 -3.05
C ALA A 350 -12.95 12.62 -4.31
N ALA A 351 -12.50 13.34 -5.35
CA ALA A 351 -11.97 12.74 -6.57
C ALA A 351 -10.74 11.85 -6.34
N VAL A 352 -9.99 12.10 -5.26
CA VAL A 352 -8.83 11.28 -4.83
C VAL A 352 -9.16 10.40 -3.61
N GLY A 353 -10.43 10.21 -3.30
CA GLY A 353 -10.90 9.30 -2.23
C GLY A 353 -10.76 9.85 -0.81
N LEU A 354 -10.54 11.16 -0.64
CA LEU A 354 -10.47 11.80 0.67
C LEU A 354 -11.84 12.33 1.11
N SER A 355 -12.15 12.18 2.40
CA SER A 355 -13.43 12.62 2.95
C SER A 355 -13.49 14.15 3.13
N PHE A 356 -14.70 14.69 3.30
CA PHE A 356 -14.90 16.09 3.71
C PHE A 356 -14.07 16.46 4.96
N LYS A 357 -13.99 15.55 5.93
CA LYS A 357 -13.19 15.76 7.13
C LYS A 357 -11.69 15.83 6.80
N ASP A 358 -11.21 14.97 5.89
CA ASP A 358 -9.82 15.00 5.44
C ASP A 358 -9.48 16.33 4.79
N MET A 359 -10.37 16.86 3.96
CA MET A 359 -10.22 18.18 3.35
C MET A 359 -10.02 19.27 4.41
N VAL A 360 -10.93 19.42 5.38
CA VAL A 360 -10.81 20.47 6.41
C VAL A 360 -9.56 20.29 7.28
N VAL A 361 -9.19 19.04 7.59
CA VAL A 361 -8.00 18.72 8.41
C VAL A 361 -6.71 19.00 7.66
N LEU A 362 -6.60 18.58 6.40
CA LEU A 362 -5.38 18.73 5.61
C LEU A 362 -5.12 20.17 5.20
N SER A 363 -6.17 21.01 5.10
CA SER A 363 -6.00 22.48 5.00
C SER A 363 -5.21 23.05 6.18
N GLY A 364 -5.23 22.40 7.36
CA GLY A 364 -4.37 22.74 8.50
C GLY A 364 -2.87 22.61 8.23
N GLY A 365 -2.45 22.02 7.11
CA GLY A 365 -1.07 22.08 6.64
C GLY A 365 -0.58 23.51 6.40
N HIS A 366 -1.50 24.45 6.15
CA HIS A 366 -1.23 25.89 6.02
C HIS A 366 -0.85 26.59 7.33
N THR A 367 -0.77 25.87 8.45
CA THR A 367 -0.15 26.42 9.68
C THR A 367 1.32 26.78 9.45
N VAL A 368 1.98 26.12 8.51
CA VAL A 368 3.34 26.47 8.08
C VAL A 368 3.35 26.87 6.60
N GLY A 369 4.24 27.81 6.25
CA GLY A 369 4.50 28.19 4.87
C GLY A 369 4.03 29.59 4.50
N LEU A 370 4.34 29.95 3.25
CA LEU A 370 4.09 31.27 2.70
C LEU A 370 3.41 31.15 1.34
N ALA A 371 2.50 32.08 1.06
CA ALA A 371 1.86 32.24 -0.24
C ALA A 371 2.34 33.53 -0.93
N ARG A 372 2.29 33.54 -2.27
CA ARG A 372 2.62 34.72 -3.09
C ARG A 372 1.39 35.59 -3.25
N CYS A 373 1.52 36.92 -3.39
CA CYS A 373 0.36 37.77 -3.69
C CYS A 373 -0.46 37.25 -4.88
N ALA A 374 0.19 36.61 -5.88
CA ALA A 374 -0.47 35.96 -7.01
C ALA A 374 -1.67 35.07 -6.61
N THR A 375 -1.63 34.42 -5.43
CA THR A 375 -2.64 33.44 -5.01
C THR A 375 -3.71 34.01 -4.10
N PHE A 376 -3.53 35.21 -3.54
CA PHE A 376 -4.49 35.79 -2.57
C PHE A 376 -4.87 37.25 -2.84
N ARG A 377 -4.28 37.90 -3.86
CA ARG A 377 -4.57 39.30 -4.18
C ARG A 377 -6.08 39.52 -4.40
N THR A 378 -6.73 38.65 -5.18
CA THR A 378 -8.17 38.75 -5.42
C THR A 378 -8.96 38.70 -4.10
N HIS A 379 -8.63 37.76 -3.21
CA HIS A 379 -9.28 37.61 -1.91
C HIS A 379 -9.22 38.91 -1.08
N ILE A 380 -8.02 39.47 -0.91
CA ILE A 380 -7.84 40.64 -0.02
C ILE A 380 -8.42 41.95 -0.58
N HIS A 381 -8.74 42.01 -1.88
CA HIS A 381 -9.29 43.22 -2.53
C HIS A 381 -10.78 43.11 -2.82
N ASN A 382 -11.30 41.91 -3.10
CA ASN A 382 -12.65 41.73 -3.62
C ASN A 382 -13.59 41.03 -2.63
N ASP A 383 -13.09 40.18 -1.75
CA ASP A 383 -13.95 39.37 -0.88
C ASP A 383 -14.43 40.17 0.33
N THR A 384 -15.66 39.89 0.75
CA THR A 384 -16.31 40.55 1.89
C THR A 384 -16.16 39.77 3.20
N ASP A 385 -15.61 38.55 3.13
CA ASP A 385 -15.52 37.62 4.25
C ASP A 385 -14.13 37.58 4.90
N ILE A 386 -13.36 38.65 4.72
CA ILE A 386 -12.06 38.92 5.34
C ILE A 386 -12.16 40.10 6.33
N ASN A 387 -11.40 40.03 7.43
CA ASN A 387 -11.27 41.12 8.39
C ASN A 387 -10.68 42.37 7.70
N THR A 388 -11.40 43.49 7.75
CA THR A 388 -11.04 44.72 7.02
C THR A 388 -9.67 45.28 7.40
N ALA A 389 -9.27 45.20 8.68
CA ALA A 389 -7.96 45.68 9.11
C ALA A 389 -6.84 44.77 8.60
N PHE A 390 -7.06 43.45 8.62
CA PHE A 390 -6.14 42.47 8.07
C PHE A 390 -5.99 42.61 6.55
N ALA A 391 -7.10 42.77 5.82
CA ALA A 391 -7.11 43.05 4.40
C ALA A 391 -6.29 44.31 4.09
N LYS A 392 -6.58 45.45 4.74
CA LYS A 392 -5.82 46.71 4.56
C LYS A 392 -4.33 46.55 4.84
N TYR A 393 -3.95 45.76 5.85
CA TYR A 393 -2.56 45.45 6.14
C TYR A 393 -1.89 44.66 4.98
N LEU A 394 -2.57 43.65 4.43
CA LEU A 394 -2.08 42.87 3.30
C LEU A 394 -2.04 43.68 2.00
N GLN A 395 -3.02 44.55 1.75
CA GLN A 395 -3.10 45.39 0.55
C GLN A 395 -1.91 46.36 0.44
N LYS A 396 -1.35 46.82 1.57
CA LYS A 396 -0.10 47.62 1.58
C LYS A 396 1.10 46.85 1.05
N LYS A 397 1.12 45.52 1.22
CA LYS A 397 2.20 44.64 0.75
C LYS A 397 1.92 44.03 -0.62
N CYS A 398 0.64 43.87 -0.94
CA CYS A 398 0.11 43.31 -2.17
C CYS A 398 -0.92 44.27 -2.79
N PRO A 399 -0.48 45.42 -3.34
CA PRO A 399 -1.37 46.34 -4.04
C PRO A 399 -2.05 45.67 -5.25
N LEU A 400 -3.15 46.26 -5.73
CA LEU A 400 -3.92 45.78 -6.90
C LEU A 400 -3.01 45.56 -8.12
N THR A 401 -2.12 46.53 -8.36
CA THR A 401 -1.08 46.47 -9.37
C THR A 401 0.28 46.44 -8.67
N GLY A 402 1.17 45.56 -9.12
CA GLY A 402 2.52 45.43 -8.56
C GLY A 402 3.02 44.00 -8.46
N ASN A 403 4.15 43.83 -7.78
CA ASN A 403 4.88 42.58 -7.69
C ASN A 403 4.01 41.44 -7.11
N THR A 404 3.77 40.40 -7.90
CA THR A 404 2.97 39.22 -7.52
C THR A 404 3.76 38.21 -6.68
N ASN A 405 5.08 38.35 -6.58
CA ASN A 405 5.97 37.40 -5.89
C ASN A 405 6.20 37.73 -4.41
N VAL A 406 5.65 38.84 -3.89
CA VAL A 406 5.76 39.15 -2.46
C VAL A 406 5.08 38.05 -1.65
N LEU A 407 5.82 37.54 -0.66
CA LEU A 407 5.41 36.40 0.16
C LEU A 407 4.76 36.88 1.45
N GLN A 408 3.61 36.32 1.81
CA GLN A 408 2.99 36.47 3.12
C GLN A 408 2.75 35.11 3.76
N PRO A 409 2.83 35.02 5.10
CA PRO A 409 2.64 33.78 5.80
C PRO A 409 1.17 33.34 5.78
N LEU A 410 0.94 32.05 5.54
CA LEU A 410 -0.40 31.44 5.59
C LEU A 410 -0.98 31.49 7.01
N ASP A 411 -0.12 31.31 8.01
CA ASP A 411 -0.39 31.67 9.40
C ASP A 411 0.36 32.94 9.79
N TYR A 412 -0.38 34.05 9.93
CA TYR A 412 0.25 35.34 10.26
C TYR A 412 0.78 35.42 11.70
N GLN A 413 0.39 34.51 12.59
CA GLN A 413 0.82 34.49 13.98
C GLN A 413 2.10 33.67 14.17
N THR A 414 2.15 32.45 13.60
CA THR A 414 3.19 31.46 13.90
C THR A 414 3.76 30.78 12.64
N LYS A 415 4.40 31.58 11.77
CA LYS A 415 4.95 31.15 10.45
C LYS A 415 5.75 29.83 10.37
N TYR A 416 6.37 29.37 11.45
CA TYR A 416 7.23 28.18 11.51
C TYR A 416 6.87 27.23 12.67
N THR A 417 5.64 27.29 13.16
CA THR A 417 5.14 26.38 14.19
C THR A 417 3.92 25.66 13.63
N PHE A 418 3.85 24.35 13.80
CA PHE A 418 2.69 23.57 13.41
C PHE A 418 1.77 23.45 14.62
N ASP A 419 0.79 24.34 14.76
CA ASP A 419 -0.14 24.47 15.89
C ASP A 419 -1.61 24.67 15.40
N VAL A 420 -2.47 25.26 16.24
CA VAL A 420 -3.88 25.53 15.90
C VAL A 420 -4.16 26.96 15.41
N LYS A 421 -3.14 27.81 15.29
CA LYS A 421 -3.29 29.24 14.99
C LYS A 421 -3.89 29.46 13.61
N TYR A 422 -3.61 28.59 12.64
CA TYR A 422 -4.30 28.56 11.35
C TYR A 422 -5.83 28.58 11.52
N TYR A 423 -6.39 27.63 12.29
CA TYR A 423 -7.84 27.56 12.50
C TYR A 423 -8.37 28.72 13.34
N GLN A 424 -7.61 29.18 14.35
CA GLN A 424 -7.98 30.35 15.17
C GLN A 424 -8.06 31.60 14.30
N ASN A 425 -7.16 31.79 13.34
CA ASN A 425 -7.18 32.91 12.40
C ASN A 425 -8.46 32.93 11.56
N LEU A 426 -8.95 31.77 11.11
CA LEU A 426 -10.19 31.68 10.33
C LEU A 426 -11.41 32.17 11.12
N LEU A 427 -11.46 31.91 12.44
CA LEU A 427 -12.55 32.38 13.32
C LEU A 427 -12.67 33.91 13.33
N PHE A 428 -11.54 34.61 13.15
CA PHE A 428 -11.47 36.07 13.13
C PHE A 428 -11.45 36.65 11.72
N LYS A 429 -11.78 35.85 10.69
CA LYS A 429 -11.73 36.23 9.28
C LYS A 429 -10.33 36.65 8.81
N LYS A 430 -9.29 35.98 9.30
CA LYS A 430 -7.88 36.26 8.98
C LYS A 430 -7.20 35.12 8.21
N GLY A 431 -7.95 34.35 7.43
CA GLY A 431 -7.40 33.43 6.44
C GLY A 431 -6.71 34.20 5.31
N LEU A 432 -5.55 33.73 4.85
CA LEU A 432 -4.83 34.40 3.76
C LEU A 432 -5.42 34.06 2.38
N LEU A 433 -5.78 32.79 2.16
CA LEU A 433 -6.36 32.32 0.89
C LEU A 433 -7.88 32.30 0.99
N HIS A 434 -8.56 32.54 -0.13
CA HIS A 434 -10.02 32.36 -0.23
C HIS A 434 -10.42 30.92 0.16
N SER A 435 -9.67 29.93 -0.35
CA SER A 435 -9.87 28.51 -0.03
C SER A 435 -9.71 28.15 1.44
N ASP A 436 -8.99 28.98 2.21
CA ASP A 436 -8.88 28.81 3.65
C ASP A 436 -10.05 29.50 4.36
N GLN A 437 -10.32 30.75 4.03
CA GLN A 437 -11.32 31.56 4.72
C GLN A 437 -12.75 31.01 4.53
N THR A 438 -13.04 30.45 3.36
CA THR A 438 -14.33 29.82 3.05
C THR A 438 -14.69 28.68 4.02
N LEU A 439 -13.70 28.00 4.63
CA LEU A 439 -13.94 26.90 5.58
C LEU A 439 -14.73 27.34 6.83
N TYR A 440 -14.71 28.63 7.18
CA TYR A 440 -15.44 29.16 8.34
C TYR A 440 -16.68 30.00 7.96
N ASN A 441 -16.94 30.24 6.67
CA ASN A 441 -18.06 31.10 6.24
C ASN A 441 -19.05 30.39 5.30
N ALA A 442 -18.74 29.19 4.81
CA ALA A 442 -19.56 28.50 3.81
C ALA A 442 -20.78 27.76 4.38
N ASN A 443 -20.62 27.00 5.48
CA ASN A 443 -21.71 26.26 6.10
C ASN A 443 -21.37 25.75 7.52
N LYS A 444 -22.42 25.48 8.31
CA LYS A 444 -22.35 25.00 9.70
C LYS A 444 -21.47 23.75 9.87
N LYS A 445 -21.45 22.85 8.89
CA LYS A 445 -20.65 21.61 8.97
C LYS A 445 -19.17 21.93 8.93
N SER A 446 -18.71 22.72 7.95
CA SER A 446 -17.32 23.15 7.84
C SER A 446 -16.89 23.96 9.07
N GLU A 447 -17.72 24.92 9.46
CA GLU A 447 -17.49 25.74 10.66
C GLU A 447 -17.30 24.90 11.93
N SER A 448 -18.12 23.86 12.12
CA SER A 448 -18.01 22.99 13.29
C SER A 448 -16.65 22.27 13.37
N HIS A 449 -16.07 21.90 12.23
CA HIS A 449 -14.73 21.31 12.17
C HIS A 449 -13.65 22.36 12.47
N VAL A 450 -13.74 23.55 11.86
CA VAL A 450 -12.79 24.65 12.12
C VAL A 450 -12.79 25.04 13.60
N LYS A 451 -13.97 25.25 14.20
CA LYS A 451 -14.11 25.56 15.64
C LYS A 451 -13.48 24.48 16.51
N ARG A 452 -13.74 23.20 16.18
CA ARG A 452 -13.17 22.07 16.93
C ARG A 452 -11.64 22.08 16.91
N TYR A 453 -11.03 22.25 15.74
CA TYR A 453 -9.56 22.25 15.64
C TYR A 453 -8.92 23.51 16.22
N ALA A 454 -9.60 24.66 16.16
CA ALA A 454 -9.15 25.90 16.79
C ALA A 454 -9.08 25.80 18.33
N MET A 455 -9.92 24.96 18.94
CA MET A 455 -10.00 24.78 20.40
C MET A 455 -9.22 23.56 20.92
N ASP A 456 -8.93 22.57 20.07
CA ASP A 456 -8.33 21.29 20.49
C ASP A 456 -7.19 20.87 19.54
N GLN A 457 -5.96 21.24 19.93
CA GLN A 457 -4.74 20.90 19.21
C GLN A 457 -4.50 19.38 19.15
N CYS A 458 -4.77 18.66 20.25
CA CYS A 458 -4.61 17.22 20.30
C CYS A 458 -5.52 16.53 19.27
N LYS A 459 -6.76 17.02 19.13
CA LYS A 459 -7.71 16.53 18.14
C LYS A 459 -7.27 16.85 16.72
N PHE A 460 -6.83 18.08 16.45
CA PHE A 460 -6.26 18.47 15.16
C PHE A 460 -5.11 17.53 14.78
N PHE A 461 -4.11 17.39 15.65
CA PHE A 461 -2.92 16.58 15.40
C PHE A 461 -3.24 15.11 15.15
N LYS A 462 -4.13 14.53 15.95
CA LYS A 462 -4.58 13.13 15.79
C LYS A 462 -5.29 12.90 14.47
N ASP A 463 -6.16 13.82 14.06
CA ASP A 463 -6.88 13.69 12.81
C ASP A 463 -5.95 13.99 11.61
N PHE A 464 -5.04 14.97 11.72
CA PHE A 464 -4.04 15.29 10.70
C PHE A 464 -3.12 14.11 10.39
N ALA A 465 -2.58 13.45 11.42
CA ALA A 465 -1.79 12.23 11.24
C ALA A 465 -2.57 11.13 10.48
N LYS A 466 -3.86 10.94 10.78
CA LYS A 466 -4.70 9.96 10.09
C LYS A 466 -4.99 10.36 8.64
N SER A 467 -5.22 11.65 8.38
CA SER A 467 -5.47 12.18 7.04
C SER A 467 -4.21 12.13 6.18
N MET A 468 -3.03 12.42 6.73
CA MET A 468 -1.74 12.24 6.05
C MET A 468 -1.46 10.79 5.68
N ILE A 469 -1.81 9.82 6.55
CA ILE A 469 -1.73 8.39 6.19
C ILE A 469 -2.68 8.06 5.03
N ARG A 470 -3.92 8.57 5.02
CA ARG A 470 -4.85 8.35 3.90
C ARG A 470 -4.32 8.96 2.61
N MET A 471 -3.96 10.24 2.66
CA MET A 471 -3.42 10.98 1.52
C MET A 471 -2.16 10.32 0.95
N GLY A 472 -1.18 9.99 1.80
CA GLY A 472 0.06 9.34 1.36
C GLY A 472 -0.13 7.96 0.72
N ASN A 473 -1.32 7.35 0.84
CA ASN A 473 -1.65 6.04 0.26
C ASN A 473 -2.65 6.16 -0.92
N ILE A 474 -2.81 7.36 -1.51
CA ILE A 474 -3.57 7.54 -2.74
C ILE A 474 -2.78 6.90 -3.89
N ASN A 475 -3.37 5.87 -4.50
CA ASN A 475 -2.89 5.17 -5.70
C ASN A 475 -1.35 4.96 -5.78
N PRO A 476 -0.69 4.44 -4.72
CA PRO A 476 0.75 4.24 -4.77
C PRO A 476 1.09 3.13 -5.77
N LEU A 477 2.12 3.36 -6.58
CA LEU A 477 2.72 2.30 -7.36
C LEU A 477 3.48 1.35 -6.42
N THR A 478 3.32 0.04 -6.60
CA THR A 478 3.95 -1.00 -5.75
C THR A 478 4.35 -2.22 -6.58
N GLY A 479 5.18 -3.09 -6.02
CA GLY A 479 5.59 -4.32 -6.67
C GLY A 479 6.41 -4.06 -7.94
N SER A 480 5.90 -4.52 -9.08
CA SER A 480 6.49 -4.33 -10.41
C SER A 480 5.92 -3.12 -11.19
N ASN A 481 4.96 -2.39 -10.61
CA ASN A 481 4.41 -1.20 -11.24
C ASN A 481 5.32 -0.02 -10.86
N GLY A 482 6.04 0.55 -11.84
CA GLY A 482 7.05 1.58 -11.61
C GLY A 482 8.43 1.02 -11.27
N GLU A 483 9.35 1.89 -10.85
CA GLU A 483 10.76 1.53 -10.61
C GLU A 483 11.32 2.08 -9.29
N ILE A 484 12.61 1.84 -9.03
CA ILE A 484 13.37 2.60 -8.03
C ILE A 484 14.37 3.46 -8.79
N ARG A 485 14.07 4.74 -8.96
CA ARG A 485 14.96 5.65 -9.70
C ARG A 485 16.25 5.86 -8.93
N ARG A 486 17.40 5.92 -9.59
CA ARG A 486 18.68 6.35 -8.97
C ARG A 486 18.79 7.87 -8.91
N ASN A 487 18.13 8.56 -9.83
CA ASN A 487 18.00 10.02 -9.89
C ASN A 487 16.52 10.38 -9.88
N CYS A 488 16.06 11.16 -8.90
CA CYS A 488 14.65 11.47 -8.76
C CYS A 488 14.08 12.37 -9.87
N ARG A 489 14.91 12.88 -10.77
CA ARG A 489 14.51 13.77 -11.86
C ARG A 489 14.19 13.09 -13.17
N LYS A 490 14.54 11.81 -13.33
CA LYS A 490 14.33 11.09 -14.58
C LYS A 490 14.13 9.59 -14.34
N PRO A 491 13.45 8.88 -15.25
CA PRO A 491 13.46 7.43 -15.23
C PRO A 491 14.90 6.89 -15.38
N ASN A 492 15.15 5.65 -14.94
CA ASN A 492 16.51 5.06 -14.97
C ASN A 492 17.09 4.88 -16.37
#